data_AF-A4IGK7-F1
#
_entry.id   AF-A4IGK7-F1
#
_cell.length_a   1.000
_cell.length_b   1.000
_cell.length_c   1.000
_cell.angle_alpha   90.00
_cell.angle_beta   90.00
_cell.angle_gamma   90.00
#
_symmetry.space_group_name_H-M   'P 1'
#
loop_
_entity.id
_entity.type
_entity.pdbx_description
1 polymer ?
#
loop_
_entity_poly.entity_id
_entity_poly.type
_entity_poly.pdbx_seq_one_letter_code
_entity_poly.pdbx_strand_id
1 'polypeptide(L)'
;MVKPKKVAVKGIAAERQRRTGAIPRVTPQPPSPKKAPIKKVAAIKKQVEEKGKEEEEQRREEALLLDLGGQRERWVNFVRQQSLSTEEAAKLLLDSFEYKGLVKHSGGCHCGAVRFEVWASYDLHIFDCNCSICVKKQNRHFIVPASRFKLLKGADNLTTYKFNTKKAQHAFCKTCGVQSFYTPRSNPDGYGIAPHCLDEGTVRSVHVEQINGKEWEKMMKEHKTIRSMSQS
;
A
#
# COMPACT_ATOMS: atom_id res chain seq x y z
N MET A 1 -59.09 -13.42 49.05
CA MET A 1 -59.75 -12.80 50.23
C MET A 1 -58.80 -12.87 51.43
N VAL A 2 -58.81 -11.83 52.28
CA VAL A 2 -58.47 -11.80 53.73
C VAL A 2 -57.14 -12.43 54.23
N LYS A 3 -56.26 -11.56 54.76
CA LYS A 3 -55.08 -11.90 55.61
C LYS A 3 -55.50 -12.44 56.98
N PRO A 4 -54.70 -13.37 57.58
CA PRO A 4 -54.26 -13.23 58.98
C PRO A 4 -52.80 -13.71 59.23
N LYS A 5 -52.12 -13.51 60.38
CA LYS A 5 -52.07 -12.45 61.44
C LYS A 5 -50.88 -12.77 62.41
N LYS A 6 -50.03 -11.78 62.76
CA LYS A 6 -49.06 -11.78 63.92
C LYS A 6 -47.79 -12.68 63.73
N VAL A 7 -46.74 -12.68 64.58
CA VAL A 7 -46.50 -12.15 65.96
C VAL A 7 -45.10 -11.53 66.07
N ALA A 8 -44.92 -10.54 66.95
CA ALA A 8 -43.62 -9.92 67.28
C ALA A 8 -42.94 -10.57 68.50
N VAL A 9 -41.61 -10.50 68.60
CA VAL A 9 -40.85 -10.74 69.83
C VAL A 9 -40.22 -9.42 70.30
N LYS A 10 -40.20 -9.22 71.63
CA LYS A 10 -39.91 -7.94 72.30
C LYS A 10 -38.46 -7.81 72.77
N GLY A 11 -37.94 -6.58 72.74
CA GLY A 11 -36.92 -6.08 73.67
C GLY A 11 -35.48 -6.58 73.43
N ILE A 12 -34.46 -6.00 74.08
CA ILE A 12 -34.45 -4.99 75.16
C ILE A 12 -33.38 -3.91 74.85
N ALA A 13 -33.54 -2.71 75.44
CA ALA A 13 -32.76 -1.51 75.20
C ALA A 13 -31.29 -1.55 75.66
N ALA A 14 -30.45 -0.66 75.12
CA ALA A 14 -29.74 0.34 75.95
C ALA A 14 -29.14 1.50 75.13
N GLU A 15 -29.56 2.71 75.52
CA GLU A 15 -29.03 4.04 75.19
C GLU A 15 -27.50 4.15 75.11
N ARG A 16 -26.95 4.76 74.04
CA ARG A 16 -25.74 5.62 74.18
C ARG A 16 -25.62 6.66 73.07
N GLN A 17 -26.01 7.89 73.38
CA GLN A 17 -25.83 9.04 72.49
C GLN A 17 -24.33 9.30 72.23
N ARG A 18 -23.92 9.40 70.96
CA ARG A 18 -22.72 10.16 70.54
C ARG A 18 -23.00 10.90 69.24
N ARG A 19 -22.70 12.20 69.25
CA ARG A 19 -22.77 13.09 68.09
C ARG A 19 -21.77 12.62 67.03
N THR A 20 -22.23 12.44 65.79
CA THR A 20 -21.37 12.33 64.60
C THR A 20 -21.71 13.44 63.62
N GLY A 21 -21.07 14.59 63.80
CA GLY A 21 -21.06 15.64 62.77
C GLY A 21 -20.35 15.10 61.52
N ALA A 22 -20.93 15.34 60.34
CA ALA A 22 -20.35 14.88 59.08
C ALA A 22 -19.02 15.61 58.81
N ILE A 23 -17.93 14.84 58.66
CA ILE A 23 -16.64 15.34 58.18
C ILE A 23 -16.68 15.31 56.64
N PRO A 24 -16.59 16.44 55.94
CA PRO A 24 -16.56 16.43 54.48
C PRO A 24 -15.24 15.85 53.97
N ARG A 25 -15.36 14.82 53.12
CA ARG A 25 -14.22 14.09 52.54
C ARG A 25 -13.57 14.92 51.43
N VAL A 26 -12.57 15.74 51.78
CA VAL A 26 -11.76 16.47 50.80
C VAL A 26 -10.93 15.48 49.99
N THR A 27 -11.23 15.35 48.70
CA THR A 27 -10.38 14.65 47.74
C THR A 27 -9.27 15.58 47.25
N PRO A 28 -7.98 15.17 47.28
CA PRO A 28 -6.91 15.95 46.68
C PRO A 28 -7.13 16.08 45.18
N GLN A 29 -7.22 17.30 44.67
CA GLN A 29 -7.18 17.53 43.22
C GLN A 29 -5.75 17.27 42.72
N PRO A 30 -5.57 16.64 41.54
CA PRO A 30 -4.25 16.51 40.94
C PRO A 30 -3.68 17.90 40.61
N PRO A 31 -2.37 18.10 40.70
CA PRO A 31 -1.76 19.40 40.38
C PRO A 31 -2.07 19.76 38.93
N SER A 32 -2.63 20.96 38.73
CA SER A 32 -2.93 21.47 37.40
C SER A 32 -1.63 21.52 36.57
N PRO A 33 -1.68 21.09 35.29
CA PRO A 33 -0.49 21.15 34.44
C PRO A 33 -0.05 22.61 34.35
N LYS A 34 1.17 22.90 34.82
CA LYS A 34 1.77 24.23 34.75
C LYS A 34 1.80 24.63 33.28
N LYS A 35 0.87 25.51 32.87
CA LYS A 35 0.84 26.05 31.51
C LYS A 35 2.17 26.74 31.25
N ALA A 36 3.03 26.12 30.45
CA ALA A 36 4.18 26.80 29.90
C ALA A 36 3.66 28.09 29.22
N PRO A 37 4.28 29.26 29.47
CA PRO A 37 3.72 30.52 29.01
C PRO A 37 3.52 30.46 27.49
N ILE A 38 2.31 30.77 27.03
CA ILE A 38 1.84 30.53 25.64
C ILE A 38 2.83 31.10 24.60
N LYS A 39 3.51 32.21 24.94
CA LYS A 39 4.59 32.82 24.16
C LYS A 39 5.76 31.86 23.84
N LYS A 40 6.16 30.95 24.75
CA LYS A 40 7.22 29.95 24.51
C LYS A 40 6.79 28.89 23.48
N VAL A 41 5.54 28.42 23.54
CA VAL A 41 5.04 27.43 22.57
C VAL A 41 4.92 28.04 21.17
N ALA A 42 4.47 29.28 21.07
CA ALA A 42 4.44 30.03 19.81
C ALA A 42 5.85 30.26 19.24
N ALA A 43 6.83 30.63 20.08
CA ALA A 43 8.22 30.81 19.65
C ALA A 43 8.84 29.50 19.15
N ILE A 44 8.61 28.37 19.83
CA ILE A 44 9.10 27.05 19.40
C ILE A 44 8.45 26.64 18.07
N LYS A 45 7.14 26.85 17.88
CA LYS A 45 6.49 26.60 16.58
C LYS A 45 7.10 27.43 15.45
N LYS A 46 7.29 28.73 15.68
CA LYS A 46 7.92 29.64 14.72
C LYS A 46 9.34 29.19 14.36
N GLN A 47 10.15 28.77 15.34
CA GLN A 47 11.48 28.22 15.10
C GLN A 47 11.47 26.90 14.31
N VAL A 48 10.49 26.02 14.55
CA VAL A 48 10.33 24.78 13.78
C VAL A 48 9.87 25.06 12.34
N GLU A 49 8.98 26.05 12.14
CA GLU A 49 8.55 26.49 10.81
C GLU A 49 9.66 27.21 10.03
N GLU A 50 10.47 28.03 10.70
CA GLU A 50 11.62 28.72 10.10
C GLU A 50 12.73 27.73 9.74
N LYS A 51 13.10 26.82 10.66
CA LYS A 51 14.07 25.75 10.38
C LYS A 51 13.58 24.78 9.30
N GLY A 52 12.28 24.49 9.24
CA GLY A 52 11.68 23.69 8.18
C GLY A 52 11.80 24.35 6.80
N LYS A 53 11.68 25.68 6.73
CA LYS A 53 11.90 26.47 5.51
C LYS A 53 13.38 26.53 5.13
N GLU A 54 14.28 26.77 6.09
CA GLU A 54 15.73 26.75 5.85
C GLU A 54 16.20 25.37 5.35
N GLU A 55 15.72 24.27 5.93
CA GLU A 55 16.04 22.91 5.48
C GLU A 55 15.41 22.58 4.10
N GLU A 56 14.26 23.17 3.75
CA GLU A 56 13.68 23.05 2.41
C GLU A 56 14.44 23.88 1.38
N GLU A 57 14.89 25.08 1.74
CA GLU A 57 15.70 25.98 0.92
C GLU A 57 17.10 25.41 0.68
N GLN A 58 17.75 24.85 1.72
CA GLN A 58 18.99 24.09 1.56
C GLN A 58 18.81 22.86 0.66
N ARG A 59 17.72 22.09 0.80
CA ARG A 59 17.45 20.97 -0.15
C ARG A 59 17.24 21.46 -1.59
N ARG A 60 16.72 22.67 -1.79
CA ARG A 60 16.61 23.31 -3.13
C ARG A 60 17.97 23.81 -3.65
N GLU A 61 18.88 24.27 -2.79
CA GLU A 61 20.27 24.60 -3.16
C GLU A 61 21.13 23.36 -3.43
N GLU A 62 21.01 22.29 -2.64
CA GLU A 62 21.69 21.01 -2.90
C GLU A 62 21.19 20.38 -4.23
N ALA A 63 19.90 20.54 -4.54
CA ALA A 63 19.34 20.23 -5.85
C ALA A 63 19.97 21.02 -7.01
N LEU A 64 20.50 22.23 -6.75
CA LEU A 64 21.23 23.06 -7.71
C LEU A 64 22.74 22.76 -7.76
N LEU A 65 23.29 22.01 -6.79
CA LEU A 65 24.72 21.65 -6.71
C LEU A 65 25.15 20.51 -7.65
N LEU A 66 24.21 19.85 -8.36
CA LEU A 66 24.55 18.89 -9.42
C LEU A 66 25.30 19.59 -10.57
N ASP A 67 26.58 19.29 -10.75
CA ASP A 67 27.35 19.77 -11.91
C ASP A 67 27.01 18.96 -13.16
N LEU A 68 25.96 19.42 -13.85
CA LEU A 68 25.50 18.87 -15.12
C LEU A 68 26.20 19.52 -16.33
N GLY A 69 27.23 20.34 -16.11
CA GLY A 69 27.91 21.11 -17.15
C GLY A 69 26.91 21.85 -18.08
N GLY A 70 27.11 21.71 -19.39
CA GLY A 70 26.25 22.30 -20.41
C GLY A 70 24.79 21.80 -20.45
N GLN A 71 24.42 20.77 -19.68
CA GLN A 71 23.03 20.28 -19.61
C GLN A 71 22.20 20.97 -18.52
N ARG A 72 22.81 21.81 -17.66
CA ARG A 72 22.16 22.48 -16.51
C ARG A 72 20.87 23.20 -16.87
N GLU A 73 20.87 24.00 -17.93
CA GLU A 73 19.68 24.78 -18.35
C GLU A 73 18.54 23.87 -18.85
N ARG A 74 18.88 22.81 -19.58
CA ARG A 74 17.90 21.80 -20.05
C ARG A 74 17.29 21.03 -18.87
N TRP A 75 18.08 20.71 -17.86
CA TRP A 75 17.61 20.08 -16.62
C TRP A 75 16.63 20.98 -15.85
N VAL A 76 17.02 22.24 -15.58
CA VAL A 76 16.15 23.20 -14.88
C VAL A 76 14.81 23.39 -15.61
N ASN A 77 14.84 23.48 -16.94
CA ASN A 77 13.62 23.58 -17.74
C ASN A 77 12.76 22.31 -17.69
N PHE A 78 13.37 21.11 -17.73
CA PHE A 78 12.65 19.84 -17.59
C PHE A 78 11.96 19.71 -16.24
N VAL A 79 12.70 19.91 -15.15
CA VAL A 79 12.21 19.86 -13.76
C VAL A 79 11.05 20.84 -13.58
N ARG A 80 11.19 22.08 -14.07
CA ARG A 80 10.15 23.12 -13.99
C ARG A 80 8.91 22.80 -14.82
N GLN A 81 9.05 22.24 -16.03
CA GLN A 81 7.90 21.85 -16.87
C GLN A 81 7.13 20.67 -16.29
N GLN A 82 7.81 19.70 -15.69
CA GLN A 82 7.18 18.51 -15.11
C GLN A 82 6.73 18.70 -13.66
N SER A 83 7.05 19.84 -13.03
CA SER A 83 6.76 20.15 -11.62
C SER A 83 7.31 19.12 -10.63
N LEU A 84 8.46 18.53 -10.97
CA LEU A 84 9.12 17.48 -10.18
C LEU A 84 10.13 18.09 -9.20
N SER A 85 10.42 17.37 -8.13
CA SER A 85 11.66 17.54 -7.37
C SER A 85 12.87 16.96 -8.14
N THR A 86 14.08 17.33 -7.73
CA THR A 86 15.33 16.78 -8.29
C THR A 86 15.45 15.27 -8.09
N GLU A 87 14.93 14.72 -6.99
CA GLU A 87 14.88 13.27 -6.74
C GLU A 87 13.93 12.58 -7.72
N GLU A 88 12.71 13.10 -7.91
CA GLU A 88 11.74 12.54 -8.85
C GLU A 88 12.21 12.63 -10.30
N ALA A 89 12.85 13.75 -10.68
CA ALA A 89 13.44 13.93 -11.99
C ALA A 89 14.64 12.97 -12.23
N ALA A 90 15.48 12.76 -11.21
CA ALA A 90 16.62 11.83 -11.30
C ALA A 90 16.12 10.39 -11.41
N LYS A 91 15.11 10.03 -10.62
CA LYS A 91 14.43 8.74 -10.72
C LYS A 91 13.78 8.54 -12.08
N LEU A 92 13.11 9.55 -12.65
CA LEU A 92 12.51 9.48 -13.97
C LEU A 92 13.58 9.26 -15.07
N LEU A 93 14.75 9.92 -14.98
CA LEU A 93 15.87 9.66 -15.89
C LEU A 93 16.43 8.24 -15.74
N LEU A 94 16.60 7.75 -14.51
CA LEU A 94 17.06 6.38 -14.24
C LEU A 94 16.06 5.35 -14.77
N ASP A 95 14.78 5.49 -14.45
CA ASP A 95 13.68 4.67 -14.99
C ASP A 95 13.66 4.71 -16.53
N SER A 96 13.91 5.87 -17.15
CA SER A 96 13.94 6.01 -18.62
C SER A 96 15.14 5.33 -19.29
N PHE A 97 16.25 5.18 -18.55
CA PHE A 97 17.44 4.48 -19.02
C PHE A 97 17.32 2.96 -18.80
N GLU A 98 16.87 2.55 -17.61
CA GLU A 98 16.70 1.14 -17.22
C GLU A 98 15.51 0.46 -17.93
N TYR A 99 14.44 1.22 -18.20
CA TYR A 99 13.18 0.71 -18.76
C TYR A 99 12.82 1.39 -20.09
N LYS A 100 13.81 1.59 -20.97
CA LYS A 100 13.65 2.23 -22.27
C LYS A 100 12.50 1.60 -23.09
N GLY A 101 11.47 2.40 -23.39
CA GLY A 101 10.28 1.98 -24.14
C GLY A 101 9.14 1.39 -23.28
N LEU A 102 9.31 1.35 -21.95
CA LEU A 102 8.27 1.00 -21.00
C LEU A 102 7.75 2.24 -20.27
N VAL A 103 6.61 2.11 -19.62
CA VAL A 103 6.01 3.12 -18.75
C VAL A 103 5.50 2.52 -17.46
N LYS A 104 5.42 3.37 -16.45
CA LYS A 104 4.94 3.02 -15.12
C LYS A 104 3.41 3.03 -15.12
N HIS A 105 2.82 1.83 -15.08
CA HIS A 105 1.41 1.64 -14.77
C HIS A 105 1.23 1.55 -13.25
N SER A 106 0.18 2.16 -12.73
CA SER A 106 -0.30 1.96 -11.35
C SER A 106 -1.48 0.99 -11.36
N GLY A 107 -1.70 0.28 -10.26
CA GLY A 107 -2.83 -0.64 -10.13
C GLY A 107 -3.05 -1.16 -8.72
N GLY A 108 -4.06 -2.01 -8.55
CA GLY A 108 -4.41 -2.55 -7.25
C GLY A 108 -5.58 -3.53 -7.24
N CYS A 109 -5.99 -3.94 -6.05
CA CYS A 109 -7.26 -4.64 -5.86
C CYS A 109 -8.43 -3.64 -5.80
N HIS A 110 -9.66 -4.13 -6.02
CA HIS A 110 -10.87 -3.31 -6.06
C HIS A 110 -11.06 -2.39 -4.83
N CYS A 111 -10.80 -2.88 -3.61
CA CYS A 111 -10.95 -2.07 -2.40
C CYS A 111 -9.75 -1.14 -2.09
N GLY A 112 -8.75 -1.06 -2.98
CA GLY A 112 -7.57 -0.20 -2.79
C GLY A 112 -6.63 -0.58 -1.64
N ALA A 113 -6.89 -1.71 -0.95
CA ALA A 113 -6.07 -2.16 0.16
C ALA A 113 -4.73 -2.77 -0.28
N VAL A 114 -4.66 -3.29 -1.51
CA VAL A 114 -3.43 -3.72 -2.19
C VAL A 114 -3.19 -2.79 -3.36
N ARG A 115 -2.00 -2.18 -3.46
CA ARG A 115 -1.62 -1.23 -4.51
C ARG A 115 -0.18 -1.49 -4.98
N PHE A 116 0.10 -1.32 -6.27
CA PHE A 116 1.41 -1.56 -6.88
C PHE A 116 1.71 -0.60 -8.03
N GLU A 117 2.99 -0.55 -8.42
CA GLU A 117 3.49 0.02 -9.67
C GLU A 117 4.15 -1.09 -10.50
N VAL A 118 4.07 -1.00 -11.83
CA VAL A 118 4.73 -1.91 -12.76
C VAL A 118 5.21 -1.18 -14.00
N TRP A 119 6.43 -1.49 -14.47
CA TRP A 119 6.99 -0.94 -15.70
C TRP A 119 6.77 -1.93 -16.85
N ALA A 120 5.90 -1.57 -17.80
CA ALA A 120 5.54 -2.38 -18.95
C ALA A 120 5.26 -1.53 -20.20
N SER A 121 5.00 -2.17 -21.33
CA SER A 121 4.69 -1.48 -22.60
C SER A 121 3.30 -0.83 -22.56
N TYR A 122 3.15 0.33 -23.19
CA TYR A 122 1.82 0.91 -23.52
C TYR A 122 0.92 -0.08 -24.27
N ASP A 123 1.51 -0.93 -25.12
CA ASP A 123 0.84 -1.99 -25.85
C ASP A 123 1.05 -3.32 -25.10
N LEU A 124 0.03 -3.77 -24.37
CA LEU A 124 0.14 -4.93 -23.49
C LEU A 124 -0.03 -6.24 -24.27
N HIS A 125 0.93 -7.15 -24.10
CA HIS A 125 0.79 -8.53 -24.54
C HIS A 125 0.23 -9.40 -23.40
N ILE A 126 -1.02 -9.81 -23.54
CA ILE A 126 -1.81 -10.56 -22.55
C ILE A 126 -1.90 -12.03 -22.93
N PHE A 127 -1.63 -12.92 -21.98
CA PHE A 127 -1.88 -14.34 -22.09
C PHE A 127 -3.25 -14.70 -21.50
N ASP A 128 -4.09 -15.40 -22.27
CA ASP A 128 -5.38 -15.94 -21.85
C ASP A 128 -5.30 -17.47 -21.80
N CYS A 129 -5.38 -18.05 -20.60
CA CYS A 129 -5.00 -19.44 -20.36
C CYS A 129 -6.21 -20.33 -20.04
N ASN A 130 -6.39 -21.40 -20.82
CA ASN A 130 -7.57 -22.28 -20.73
C ASN A 130 -7.52 -23.34 -19.61
N CYS A 131 -6.55 -23.29 -18.69
CA CYS A 131 -6.45 -24.26 -17.59
C CYS A 131 -7.54 -24.03 -16.52
N SER A 132 -7.84 -25.06 -15.73
CA SER A 132 -9.01 -25.08 -14.83
C SER A 132 -9.06 -23.91 -13.82
N ILE A 133 -7.92 -23.47 -13.28
CA ILE A 133 -7.87 -22.32 -12.38
C ILE A 133 -7.99 -20.98 -13.13
N CYS A 134 -7.37 -20.86 -14.31
CA CYS A 134 -7.36 -19.63 -15.08
C CYS A 134 -8.74 -19.33 -15.67
N VAL A 135 -9.45 -20.36 -16.17
CA VAL A 135 -10.86 -20.24 -16.61
C VAL A 135 -11.75 -19.80 -15.46
N LYS A 136 -11.65 -20.44 -14.28
CA LYS A 136 -12.46 -20.07 -13.10
C LYS A 136 -12.18 -18.67 -12.57
N LYS A 137 -10.97 -18.14 -12.77
CA LYS A 137 -10.55 -16.79 -12.34
C LYS A 137 -10.65 -15.73 -13.44
N GLN A 138 -10.95 -16.10 -14.69
CA GLN A 138 -10.76 -15.25 -15.88
C GLN A 138 -9.35 -14.61 -15.91
N ASN A 139 -8.32 -15.40 -15.60
CA ASN A 139 -6.94 -14.95 -15.33
C ASN A 139 -6.15 -14.59 -16.60
N ARG A 140 -6.58 -13.54 -17.27
CA ARG A 140 -5.80 -12.83 -18.30
C ARG A 140 -4.69 -12.01 -17.65
N HIS A 141 -3.47 -12.09 -18.16
CA HIS A 141 -2.33 -11.39 -17.58
C HIS A 141 -1.21 -11.12 -18.58
N PHE A 142 -0.51 -9.98 -18.44
CA PHE A 142 0.84 -9.82 -18.99
C PHE A 142 1.87 -10.25 -17.94
N ILE A 143 3.10 -10.55 -18.37
CA ILE A 143 4.18 -10.97 -17.47
C ILE A 143 5.29 -9.93 -17.49
N VAL A 144 5.86 -9.64 -16.31
CA VAL A 144 7.05 -8.79 -16.14
C VAL A 144 8.10 -9.48 -15.25
N PRO A 145 9.40 -9.17 -15.41
CA PRO A 145 10.43 -9.53 -14.44
C PRO A 145 10.15 -8.90 -13.06
N ALA A 146 10.60 -9.54 -11.97
CA ALA A 146 10.38 -9.00 -10.62
C ALA A 146 11.02 -7.61 -10.39
N SER A 147 12.10 -7.26 -11.10
CA SER A 147 12.70 -5.91 -11.06
C SER A 147 11.76 -4.81 -11.53
N ARG A 148 10.84 -5.12 -12.45
CA ARG A 148 9.87 -4.18 -13.02
C ARG A 148 8.58 -4.06 -12.22
N PHE A 149 8.50 -4.65 -11.02
CA PHE A 149 7.30 -4.64 -10.19
C PHE A 149 7.58 -4.14 -8.77
N LYS A 150 6.73 -3.23 -8.27
CA LYS A 150 6.84 -2.69 -6.92
C LYS A 150 5.49 -2.74 -6.20
N LEU A 151 5.41 -3.54 -5.14
CA LEU A 151 4.28 -3.48 -4.21
C LEU A 151 4.37 -2.20 -3.36
N LEU A 152 3.36 -1.34 -3.41
CA LEU A 152 3.29 -0.11 -2.62
C LEU A 152 2.58 -0.29 -1.28
N LYS A 153 1.53 -1.14 -1.25
CA LYS A 153 0.68 -1.33 -0.07
C LYS A 153 0.03 -2.71 -0.06
N GLY A 154 -0.23 -3.25 1.14
CA GLY A 154 -1.14 -4.37 1.36
C GLY A 154 -0.50 -5.76 1.36
N ALA A 155 0.81 -5.86 1.63
CA ALA A 155 1.51 -7.14 1.75
C ALA A 155 0.88 -8.06 2.83
N ASP A 156 0.49 -7.46 3.95
CA ASP A 156 -0.27 -8.05 5.05
C ASP A 156 -1.69 -8.48 4.63
N ASN A 157 -2.31 -7.74 3.71
CA ASN A 157 -3.66 -8.00 3.22
C ASN A 157 -3.72 -8.96 2.00
N LEU A 158 -2.59 -9.52 1.58
CA LEU A 158 -2.53 -10.59 0.59
C LEU A 158 -2.61 -11.97 1.25
N THR A 159 -3.29 -12.89 0.58
CA THR A 159 -3.25 -14.33 0.87
C THR A 159 -2.94 -15.09 -0.42
N THR A 160 -2.35 -16.28 -0.31
CA THR A 160 -1.78 -17.00 -1.46
C THR A 160 -2.32 -18.42 -1.55
N TYR A 161 -2.93 -18.76 -2.68
CA TYR A 161 -3.33 -20.13 -3.02
C TYR A 161 -2.26 -20.82 -3.89
N LYS A 162 -1.89 -22.05 -3.53
CA LYS A 162 -0.94 -22.90 -4.26
C LYS A 162 -1.53 -24.29 -4.43
N PHE A 163 -1.40 -24.87 -5.62
CA PHE A 163 -1.91 -26.21 -5.95
C PHE A 163 -1.00 -26.90 -6.98
N ASN A 164 -1.28 -28.18 -7.28
CA ASN A 164 -0.49 -28.98 -8.22
C ASN A 164 1.02 -28.93 -7.89
N THR A 165 1.86 -28.39 -8.77
CA THR A 165 3.31 -28.27 -8.57
C THR A 165 3.73 -27.26 -7.49
N LYS A 166 2.79 -26.48 -6.93
CA LYS A 166 3.00 -25.43 -5.92
C LYS A 166 3.94 -24.29 -6.35
N LYS A 167 4.41 -24.28 -7.61
CA LYS A 167 5.25 -23.21 -8.20
C LYS A 167 4.48 -21.92 -8.43
N ALA A 168 3.28 -22.00 -9.00
CA ALA A 168 2.41 -20.83 -9.15
C ALA A 168 1.91 -20.38 -7.76
N GLN A 169 2.02 -19.08 -7.50
CA GLN A 169 1.60 -18.45 -6.25
C GLN A 169 0.46 -17.48 -6.57
N HIS A 170 -0.78 -17.96 -6.45
CA HIS A 170 -1.98 -17.16 -6.72
C HIS A 170 -2.30 -16.25 -5.52
N ALA A 171 -1.65 -15.09 -5.47
CA ALA A 171 -1.88 -14.06 -4.47
C ALA A 171 -3.18 -13.29 -4.75
N PHE A 172 -3.97 -12.99 -3.72
CA PHE A 172 -5.18 -12.16 -3.84
C PHE A 172 -5.49 -11.42 -2.55
N CYS A 173 -6.25 -10.33 -2.66
CA CYS A 173 -6.64 -9.51 -1.51
C CYS A 173 -7.63 -10.25 -0.60
N LYS A 174 -7.32 -10.37 0.69
CA LYS A 174 -8.18 -10.99 1.71
C LYS A 174 -9.53 -10.27 1.86
N THR A 175 -9.58 -8.96 1.63
CA THR A 175 -10.79 -8.14 1.80
C THR A 175 -11.79 -8.24 0.65
N CYS A 176 -11.33 -8.28 -0.61
CA CYS A 176 -12.20 -8.22 -1.80
C CYS A 176 -12.02 -9.38 -2.79
N GLY A 177 -11.16 -10.36 -2.51
CA GLY A 177 -10.95 -11.54 -3.35
C GLY A 177 -10.18 -11.31 -4.66
N VAL A 178 -9.97 -10.06 -5.07
CA VAL A 178 -9.30 -9.71 -6.35
C VAL A 178 -7.84 -10.16 -6.37
N GLN A 179 -7.46 -10.91 -7.41
CA GLN A 179 -6.08 -11.24 -7.78
C GLN A 179 -5.59 -10.19 -8.78
N SER A 180 -4.95 -9.13 -8.29
CA SER A 180 -4.43 -8.07 -9.14
C SER A 180 -3.07 -8.40 -9.77
N PHE A 181 -2.29 -9.27 -9.12
CA PHE A 181 -1.08 -9.88 -9.65
C PHE A 181 -0.85 -11.25 -9.01
N TYR A 182 0.00 -12.09 -9.62
CA TYR A 182 0.41 -13.38 -9.06
C TYR A 182 1.77 -13.84 -9.61
N THR A 183 2.41 -14.83 -8.99
CA THR A 183 3.62 -15.47 -9.55
C THR A 183 3.21 -16.66 -10.42
N PRO A 184 3.44 -16.65 -11.75
CA PRO A 184 3.04 -17.73 -12.65
C PRO A 184 3.97 -18.96 -12.57
N ARG A 185 3.49 -20.13 -13.04
CA ARG A 185 4.30 -21.37 -13.10
C ARG A 185 5.44 -21.27 -14.13
N SER A 186 5.22 -20.53 -15.21
CA SER A 186 6.19 -20.35 -16.32
C SER A 186 7.36 -19.45 -15.94
N ASN A 187 7.11 -18.44 -15.10
CA ASN A 187 8.02 -17.35 -14.77
C ASN A 187 8.02 -17.13 -13.24
N PRO A 188 8.61 -18.04 -12.44
CA PRO A 188 8.63 -17.95 -10.98
C PRO A 188 9.45 -16.76 -10.42
N ASP A 189 10.27 -16.18 -11.29
CA ASP A 189 11.13 -15.00 -11.20
C ASP A 189 10.43 -13.68 -11.59
N GLY A 190 9.14 -13.75 -11.96
CA GLY A 190 8.35 -12.60 -12.39
C GLY A 190 6.93 -12.58 -11.82
N TYR A 191 6.16 -11.61 -12.28
CA TYR A 191 4.75 -11.43 -11.91
C TYR A 191 3.86 -11.39 -13.16
N GLY A 192 2.77 -12.15 -13.10
CA GLY A 192 1.63 -12.01 -13.99
C GLY A 192 0.68 -10.95 -13.44
N ILE A 193 0.48 -9.85 -14.17
CA ILE A 193 -0.36 -8.72 -13.76
C ILE A 193 -1.70 -8.80 -14.48
N ALA A 194 -2.81 -8.69 -13.74
CA ALA A 194 -4.15 -8.64 -14.32
C ALA A 194 -4.40 -7.26 -14.96
N PRO A 195 -4.65 -7.14 -16.28
CA PRO A 195 -4.76 -5.84 -16.95
C PRO A 195 -5.97 -5.03 -16.48
N HIS A 196 -7.05 -5.71 -16.09
CA HIS A 196 -8.26 -5.10 -15.53
C HIS A 196 -8.08 -4.61 -14.07
N CYS A 197 -6.89 -4.75 -13.50
CA CYS A 197 -6.51 -4.23 -12.18
C CYS A 197 -5.49 -3.07 -12.28
N LEU A 198 -5.18 -2.60 -13.49
CA LEU A 198 -4.46 -1.34 -13.71
C LEU A 198 -5.43 -0.17 -13.58
N ASP A 199 -4.92 0.98 -13.14
CA ASP A 199 -5.66 2.24 -13.23
C ASP A 199 -5.67 2.77 -14.68
N GLU A 200 -6.63 3.62 -15.01
CA GLU A 200 -6.80 4.18 -16.36
C GLU A 200 -5.65 5.13 -16.78
N GLY A 201 -5.48 5.30 -18.10
CA GLY A 201 -4.66 6.35 -18.70
C GLY A 201 -3.27 5.95 -19.23
N THR A 202 -2.75 4.77 -18.88
CA THR A 202 -1.39 4.32 -19.31
C THR A 202 -1.37 3.15 -20.29
N VAL A 203 -2.52 2.54 -20.60
CA VAL A 203 -2.63 1.45 -21.58
C VAL A 203 -3.14 2.02 -22.90
N ARG A 204 -2.43 1.76 -24.00
CA ARG A 204 -2.79 2.19 -25.37
C ARG A 204 -3.50 1.11 -26.16
N SER A 205 -2.99 -0.13 -26.11
CA SER A 205 -3.57 -1.25 -26.84
C SER A 205 -3.34 -2.57 -26.10
N VAL A 206 -4.09 -3.61 -26.48
CA VAL A 206 -4.04 -4.94 -25.87
C VAL A 206 -4.05 -5.99 -26.98
N HIS A 207 -3.00 -6.82 -27.04
CA HIS A 207 -2.96 -8.04 -27.83
C HIS A 207 -3.16 -9.25 -26.91
N VAL A 208 -3.94 -10.25 -27.33
CA VAL A 208 -4.26 -11.43 -26.51
C VAL A 208 -3.80 -12.72 -27.21
N GLU A 209 -2.77 -13.37 -26.66
CA GLU A 209 -2.32 -14.71 -27.06
C GLU A 209 -3.07 -15.78 -26.23
N GLN A 210 -3.66 -16.76 -26.92
CA GLN A 210 -4.38 -17.87 -26.30
C GLN A 210 -3.42 -19.01 -25.95
N ILE A 211 -3.45 -19.46 -24.69
CA ILE A 211 -2.53 -20.47 -24.14
C ILE A 211 -3.28 -21.75 -23.74
N ASN A 212 -2.89 -22.88 -24.35
CA ASN A 212 -3.43 -24.19 -24.00
C ASN A 212 -2.80 -24.74 -22.70
N GLY A 213 -3.21 -24.19 -21.56
CA GLY A 213 -2.80 -24.63 -20.23
C GLY A 213 -3.37 -25.98 -19.79
N LYS A 214 -4.29 -26.61 -20.54
CA LYS A 214 -4.68 -28.02 -20.34
C LYS A 214 -3.56 -28.98 -20.74
N GLU A 215 -2.85 -28.69 -21.84
CA GLU A 215 -1.70 -29.46 -22.34
C GLU A 215 -0.37 -28.79 -21.98
N TRP A 216 -0.21 -28.36 -20.72
CA TRP A 216 0.90 -27.50 -20.27
C TRP A 216 2.30 -27.96 -20.72
N GLU A 217 2.64 -29.25 -20.56
CA GLU A 217 3.99 -29.74 -20.87
C GLU A 217 4.31 -29.77 -22.38
N LYS A 218 3.27 -29.77 -23.23
CA LYS A 218 3.40 -29.63 -24.68
C LYS A 218 3.48 -28.16 -25.07
N MET A 219 2.55 -27.34 -24.55
CA MET A 219 2.55 -25.88 -24.75
C MET A 219 3.91 -25.25 -24.39
N MET A 220 4.52 -25.62 -23.26
CA MET A 220 5.84 -25.10 -22.85
C MET A 220 7.02 -25.55 -23.72
N LYS A 221 6.84 -26.51 -24.64
CA LYS A 221 7.84 -26.89 -25.66
C LYS A 221 7.66 -26.09 -26.94
N GLU A 222 6.41 -25.82 -27.31
CA GLU A 222 6.00 -25.21 -28.58
C GLU A 222 5.99 -23.67 -28.49
N HIS A 223 5.41 -23.08 -27.44
CA HIS A 223 5.34 -21.63 -27.21
C HIS A 223 6.54 -21.13 -26.41
N LYS A 224 7.53 -20.56 -27.12
CA LYS A 224 8.72 -19.95 -26.50
C LYS A 224 8.47 -18.54 -25.96
N THR A 225 7.48 -17.82 -26.49
CA THR A 225 7.16 -16.41 -26.17
C THR A 225 6.97 -16.16 -24.67
N ILE A 226 6.15 -16.99 -24.00
CA ILE A 226 5.83 -16.81 -22.58
C ILE A 226 7.06 -16.99 -21.66
N ARG A 227 8.06 -17.79 -22.04
CA ARG A 227 9.27 -18.03 -21.23
C ARG A 227 10.18 -16.80 -21.15
N SER A 228 10.32 -16.06 -22.23
CA SER A 228 11.20 -14.88 -22.27
C SER A 228 10.64 -13.66 -21.54
N MET A 229 9.36 -13.64 -21.17
CA MET A 229 8.70 -12.44 -20.62
C MET A 229 9.20 -11.99 -19.23
N SER A 230 9.89 -12.84 -18.48
CA SER A 230 10.57 -12.48 -17.22
C SER A 230 12.09 -12.42 -17.33
N GLN A 231 12.65 -12.76 -18.49
CA GLN A 231 14.08 -12.69 -18.72
C GLN A 231 14.44 -11.23 -19.03
N SER A 232 15.41 -10.70 -18.27
CA SER A 232 15.84 -9.30 -18.28
C SER A 232 16.35 -8.83 -19.64
#